data_AF-A0A8T5TKE9-F1
#
_entry.id   AF-A0A8T5TKE9-F1
#
_cell.length_a   1.000
_cell.length_b   1.000
_cell.length_c   1.000
_cell.angle_alpha   90.00
_cell.angle_beta   90.00
_cell.angle_gamma   90.00
#
_symmetry.space_group_name_H-M   'P 1'
#
loop_
_entity.id
_entity.type
_entity.pdbx_description
1 polymer ?
#
loop_
_entity_poly.entity_id
_entity_poly.type
_entity_poly.pdbx_seq_one_letter_code
_entity_poly.pdbx_strand_id
1 'polypeptide(L)'
;MVKGNKYGTHRVIEPKGTLPQPAFKISNDMTLFDNEILINVDYLNIDSASFTQLKEEAGGDIEKIKNKILEIVRDRGKMQNPVTGSGGMLIGKVEKIGSDLKEKIELQIGDRIASLVSLSLTPLKIEKILEINPDIDRVEIEGKAILFESGIYAKLPGDMEATLALAALDVAGAPAQVKNLVNEGDKVLILGATGKSGLMCSYMAKKMVGNRGKVIGQARSGTRAEFLRETEFCHEVIIADVLNPINVLEKTLKANGGNEVDISINCLSIPNSELTSILPVRDKGIVYFFSMATSFTKAALGAEGI
;
A
#
# COMPACT_ATOMS: atom_id res chain seq x y z
N MET A 1 14.53 12.22 -28.78
CA MET A 1 14.92 12.34 -27.37
C MET A 1 15.60 11.02 -26.99
N VAL A 2 16.08 10.86 -25.75
CA VAL A 2 16.77 9.63 -25.31
C VAL A 2 15.80 8.82 -24.45
N LYS A 3 15.73 7.50 -24.72
CA LYS A 3 15.00 6.55 -23.89
C LYS A 3 15.82 6.17 -22.67
N GLY A 4 15.22 6.25 -21.48
CA GLY A 4 15.81 5.80 -20.23
C GLY A 4 15.61 4.31 -19.96
N ASN A 5 16.14 3.82 -18.84
CA ASN A 5 15.83 2.48 -18.35
C ASN A 5 14.43 2.48 -17.71
N LYS A 6 13.61 1.46 -17.99
CA LYS A 6 12.24 1.39 -17.46
C LYS A 6 12.14 1.41 -15.93
N TYR A 7 13.20 0.98 -15.24
CA TYR A 7 13.32 0.96 -13.78
C TYR A 7 14.05 2.19 -13.20
N GLY A 8 14.40 3.17 -14.03
CA GLY A 8 15.00 4.43 -13.59
C GLY A 8 16.51 4.40 -13.31
N THR A 9 17.21 3.31 -13.62
CA THR A 9 18.66 3.18 -13.32
C THR A 9 19.54 4.21 -14.01
N HIS A 10 19.09 4.79 -15.13
CA HIS A 10 19.77 5.88 -15.84
C HIS A 10 19.87 7.16 -15.00
N ARG A 11 19.04 7.33 -13.96
CA ARG A 11 19.12 8.46 -13.04
C ARG A 11 19.97 8.18 -11.80
N VAL A 12 20.48 6.97 -11.60
CA VAL A 12 21.27 6.65 -10.40
C VAL A 12 22.67 7.28 -10.50
N ILE A 13 23.01 8.09 -9.50
CA ILE A 13 24.32 8.75 -9.41
C ILE A 13 25.26 7.90 -8.54
N GLU A 14 24.81 7.48 -7.36
CA GLU A 14 25.65 6.77 -6.39
C GLU A 14 24.85 5.80 -5.50
N PRO A 15 25.29 4.52 -5.38
CA PRO A 15 26.31 3.86 -6.20
C PRO A 15 25.77 3.53 -7.61
N LYS A 16 26.62 3.58 -8.65
CA LYS A 16 26.20 3.19 -10.01
C LYS A 16 25.84 1.70 -10.07
N GLY A 17 24.91 1.36 -10.96
CA GLY A 17 24.50 -0.04 -11.20
C GLY A 17 23.44 -0.57 -10.23
N THR A 18 22.98 0.23 -9.26
CA THR A 18 21.85 -0.13 -8.40
C THR A 18 20.51 0.40 -8.93
N LEU A 19 19.41 0.03 -8.26
CA LEU A 19 18.08 0.61 -8.49
C LEU A 19 17.94 1.98 -7.80
N PRO A 20 17.03 2.86 -8.26
CA PRO A 20 16.85 4.17 -7.64
C PRO A 20 16.51 4.12 -6.16
N GLN A 21 15.78 3.10 -5.67
CA GLN A 21 15.40 2.98 -4.26
C GLN A 21 16.61 2.80 -3.30
N PRO A 22 17.50 1.80 -3.48
CA PRO A 22 18.69 1.65 -2.64
C PRO A 22 19.80 2.68 -2.93
N ALA A 23 19.73 3.42 -4.04
CA ALA A 23 20.71 4.46 -4.34
C ALA A 23 20.75 5.52 -3.23
N PHE A 24 21.95 5.95 -2.84
CA PHE A 24 22.11 7.11 -1.96
C PHE A 24 21.64 8.38 -2.68
N LYS A 25 22.02 8.54 -3.95
CA LYS A 25 21.72 9.72 -4.75
C LYS A 25 21.24 9.38 -6.15
N ILE A 26 20.19 10.07 -6.58
CA ILE A 26 19.67 10.03 -7.95
C ILE A 26 19.59 11.44 -8.54
N SER A 27 19.60 11.52 -9.87
CA SER A 27 19.39 12.76 -10.61
C SER A 27 17.92 13.16 -10.57
N ASN A 28 17.63 14.31 -9.98
CA ASN A 28 16.35 15.00 -10.03
C ASN A 28 16.36 16.18 -11.01
N ASP A 29 17.18 16.09 -12.07
CA ASP A 29 17.00 16.95 -13.25
C ASP A 29 15.63 16.64 -13.88
N MET A 30 14.78 17.65 -14.01
CA MET A 30 13.42 17.50 -14.52
C MET A 30 13.37 17.46 -16.06
N THR A 31 14.52 17.42 -16.74
CA THR A 31 14.61 17.07 -18.15
C THR A 31 14.07 15.65 -18.36
N LEU A 32 13.06 15.53 -19.22
CA LEU A 32 12.25 14.32 -19.39
C LEU A 32 12.87 13.37 -20.42
N PHE A 33 12.96 12.08 -20.09
CA PHE A 33 13.27 11.02 -21.06
C PHE A 33 12.01 10.54 -21.79
N ASP A 34 12.18 9.88 -22.93
CA ASP A 34 11.05 9.46 -23.76
C ASP A 34 10.08 8.49 -23.06
N ASN A 35 10.55 7.75 -22.06
CA ASN A 35 9.75 6.78 -21.30
C ASN A 35 9.51 7.21 -19.85
N GLU A 36 9.35 8.51 -19.60
CA GLU A 36 9.09 9.07 -18.29
C GLU A 36 7.86 9.98 -18.29
N ILE A 37 7.32 10.25 -17.11
CA ILE A 37 6.18 11.13 -16.88
C ILE A 37 6.60 12.22 -15.90
N LEU A 38 6.47 13.50 -16.32
CA LEU A 38 6.72 14.65 -15.46
C LEU A 38 5.43 15.03 -14.73
N ILE A 39 5.52 15.13 -13.42
CA ILE A 39 4.41 15.47 -12.52
C ILE A 39 4.69 16.82 -11.87
N ASN A 40 3.71 17.72 -11.93
CA ASN A 40 3.64 18.88 -11.06
C ASN A 40 3.01 18.44 -9.72
N VAL A 41 3.77 18.53 -8.63
CA VAL A 41 3.41 17.88 -7.36
C VAL A 41 2.67 18.88 -6.47
N ASP A 42 1.49 18.49 -6.01
CA ASP A 42 0.69 19.27 -5.05
C ASP A 42 1.08 18.89 -3.61
N TYR A 43 1.14 17.57 -3.34
CA TYR A 43 1.31 17.04 -1.99
C TYR A 43 2.30 15.88 -1.96
N LEU A 44 3.08 15.84 -0.89
CA LEU A 44 3.79 14.64 -0.44
C LEU A 44 3.04 14.07 0.77
N ASN A 45 2.69 12.80 0.67
CA ASN A 45 2.18 12.01 1.78
C ASN A 45 3.34 11.18 2.30
N ILE A 46 4.08 11.74 3.26
CA ILE A 46 5.20 11.05 3.89
C ILE A 46 4.63 9.89 4.70
N ASP A 47 5.25 8.71 4.63
CA ASP A 47 4.77 7.57 5.42
C ASP A 47 4.87 7.86 6.92
N SER A 48 3.91 7.35 7.70
CA SER A 48 3.79 7.71 9.13
C SER A 48 5.03 7.38 9.96
N ALA A 49 5.79 6.34 9.61
CA ALA A 49 7.05 6.03 10.28
C ALA A 49 8.10 7.12 10.02
N SER A 50 8.31 7.51 8.76
CA SER A 50 9.19 8.62 8.39
C SER A 50 8.75 9.93 9.03
N PHE A 51 7.45 10.25 9.02
CA PHE A 51 6.97 11.53 9.53
C PHE A 51 7.09 11.61 11.06
N THR A 52 6.76 10.53 11.77
CA THR A 52 6.96 10.42 13.23
C THR A 52 8.42 10.62 13.60
N GLN A 53 9.33 9.93 12.91
CA GLN A 53 10.77 10.06 13.18
C GLN A 53 11.27 11.49 12.94
N LEU A 54 10.89 12.14 11.83
CA LEU A 54 11.26 13.53 11.54
C LEU A 54 10.69 14.49 12.59
N LYS A 55 9.46 14.26 13.03
CA LYS A 55 8.79 15.06 14.06
C LYS A 55 9.50 14.93 15.41
N GLU A 56 9.90 13.73 15.80
CA GLU A 56 10.66 13.47 17.02
C GLU A 56 12.04 14.15 16.97
N GLU A 57 12.78 13.98 15.87
CA GLU A 57 14.08 14.62 15.67
C GLU A 57 13.99 16.15 15.69
N ALA A 58 12.91 16.71 15.13
CA ALA A 58 12.62 18.13 15.14
C ALA A 58 12.08 18.65 16.48
N GLY A 59 11.73 17.77 17.43
CA GLY A 59 11.02 18.15 18.66
C GLY A 59 9.64 18.77 18.42
N GLY A 60 8.97 18.36 17.34
CA GLY A 60 7.67 18.89 16.91
C GLY A 60 7.72 20.23 16.17
N ASP A 61 8.91 20.81 15.95
CA ASP A 61 9.09 22.08 15.26
C ASP A 61 8.87 21.93 13.74
N ILE A 62 7.81 22.55 13.23
CA ILE A 62 7.41 22.47 11.82
C ILE A 62 8.49 23.01 10.88
N GLU A 63 9.18 24.09 11.23
CA GLU A 63 10.20 24.68 10.36
C GLU A 63 11.44 23.78 10.30
N LYS A 64 11.79 23.10 11.39
CA LYS A 64 12.85 22.09 11.36
C LYS A 64 12.46 20.89 10.49
N ILE A 65 11.21 20.43 10.56
CA ILE A 65 10.71 19.35 9.69
C ILE A 65 10.81 19.77 8.21
N LYS A 66 10.37 20.98 7.86
CA LYS A 66 10.51 21.53 6.50
C LYS A 66 11.95 21.51 6.02
N ASN A 67 12.86 22.04 6.84
CA ASN A 67 14.28 22.10 6.51
C ASN A 67 14.88 20.70 6.33
N LYS A 68 14.48 19.72 7.14
CA LYS A 68 14.92 18.32 7.01
C LYS A 68 14.44 17.66 5.73
N ILE A 69 13.18 17.87 5.35
CA ILE A 69 12.66 17.34 4.08
C ILE A 69 13.43 17.94 2.89
N LEU A 70 13.65 19.26 2.89
CA LEU A 70 14.43 19.94 1.84
C LEU A 70 15.88 19.45 1.79
N GLU A 71 16.54 19.27 2.94
CA GLU A 71 17.89 18.72 3.06
C GLU A 71 17.96 17.31 2.45
N ILE A 72 17.06 16.41 2.85
CA ILE A 72 17.00 15.03 2.34
C ILE A 72 16.86 15.02 0.82
N VAL A 73 15.90 15.79 0.29
CA VAL A 73 15.63 15.83 -1.15
C VAL A 73 16.80 16.45 -1.92
N ARG A 74 17.44 17.49 -1.39
CA ARG A 74 18.62 18.11 -2.01
C ARG A 74 19.79 17.15 -2.08
N ASP A 75 20.03 16.40 -1.00
CA ASP A 75 21.21 15.55 -0.89
C ASP A 75 21.05 14.26 -1.70
N ARG A 76 19.83 13.70 -1.73
CA ARG A 76 19.52 12.40 -2.35
C ARG A 76 18.85 12.49 -3.73
N GLY A 77 18.27 13.64 -4.08
CA GLY A 77 17.44 13.82 -5.29
C GLY A 77 16.05 13.18 -5.21
N LYS A 78 15.64 12.75 -4.01
CA LYS A 78 14.41 12.00 -3.73
C LYS A 78 14.08 12.11 -2.25
N MET A 79 12.81 11.91 -1.87
CA MET A 79 12.45 11.85 -0.45
C MET A 79 12.62 10.41 0.04
N GLN A 80 13.80 10.15 0.62
CA GLN A 80 14.10 8.91 1.33
C GLN A 80 14.62 9.27 2.71
N ASN A 81 13.82 9.01 3.74
CA ASN A 81 14.24 9.23 5.11
C ASN A 81 15.49 8.37 5.42
N PRO A 82 16.62 8.97 5.86
CA PRO A 82 17.86 8.26 6.14
C PRO A 82 17.76 7.20 7.26
N VAL A 83 16.82 7.35 8.18
CA VAL A 83 16.67 6.49 9.36
C VAL A 83 15.76 5.30 9.06
N THR A 84 14.61 5.55 8.42
CA THR A 84 13.62 4.50 8.14
C THR A 84 13.81 3.84 6.77
N GLY A 85 14.47 4.52 5.83
CA GLY A 85 14.61 4.08 4.43
C GLY A 85 13.34 4.24 3.57
N SER A 86 12.24 4.71 4.16
CA SER A 86 10.95 4.96 3.49
C SER A 86 10.84 6.41 2.98
N GLY A 87 9.69 6.77 2.40
CA GLY A 87 9.52 8.05 1.72
C GLY A 87 8.06 8.47 1.63
N GLY A 88 7.18 7.55 1.21
CA GLY A 88 5.74 7.81 1.07
C GLY A 88 5.29 7.94 -0.39
N MET A 89 4.18 8.63 -0.63
CA MET A 89 3.57 8.81 -1.96
C MET A 89 3.44 10.29 -2.31
N LEU A 90 3.19 10.61 -3.57
CA LEU A 90 2.82 11.97 -4.01
C LEU A 90 1.42 12.01 -4.60
N ILE A 91 0.82 13.20 -4.54
CA ILE A 91 -0.30 13.61 -5.38
C ILE A 91 0.17 14.76 -6.27
N GLY A 92 -0.19 14.71 -7.54
CA GLY A 92 0.07 15.81 -8.47
C GLY A 92 -0.72 15.70 -9.75
N LYS A 93 -0.40 16.59 -10.68
CA LYS A 93 -0.96 16.61 -12.04
C LYS A 93 0.11 16.29 -13.07
N VAL A 94 -0.27 15.53 -14.08
CA VAL A 94 0.62 15.22 -15.21
C VAL A 94 0.92 16.49 -15.98
N GLU A 95 2.19 16.91 -16.00
CA GLU A 95 2.64 18.06 -16.78
C GLU A 95 3.05 17.64 -18.19
N LYS A 96 3.83 16.55 -18.32
CA LYS A 96 4.33 16.03 -19.60
C LYS A 96 4.44 14.52 -19.57
N ILE A 97 4.23 13.90 -20.73
CA ILE A 97 4.41 12.46 -20.95
C ILE A 97 5.43 12.28 -22.06
N GLY A 98 6.46 11.47 -21.79
CA GLY A 98 7.49 11.11 -22.76
C GLY A 98 6.89 10.40 -23.99
N SER A 99 7.53 10.59 -25.14
CA SER A 99 6.97 10.16 -26.43
C SER A 99 6.76 8.65 -26.55
N ASP A 100 7.58 7.83 -25.88
CA ASP A 100 7.47 6.37 -25.90
C ASP A 100 6.26 5.84 -25.15
N LEU A 101 5.70 6.61 -24.20
CA LEU A 101 4.54 6.23 -23.40
C LEU A 101 3.22 6.74 -23.99
N LYS A 102 3.27 7.79 -24.81
CA LYS A 102 2.08 8.31 -25.48
C LYS A 102 1.39 7.18 -26.23
N GLU A 103 0.06 7.12 -26.14
CA GLU A 103 -0.80 6.11 -26.74
C GLU A 103 -0.64 4.67 -26.20
N LYS A 104 0.36 4.40 -25.34
CA LYS A 104 0.52 3.11 -24.64
C LYS A 104 -0.08 3.07 -23.25
N ILE A 105 -0.33 4.24 -22.68
CA ILE A 105 -0.97 4.41 -21.37
C ILE A 105 -2.22 5.26 -21.51
N GLU A 106 -3.21 5.03 -20.66
CA GLU A 106 -4.46 5.80 -20.66
C GLU A 106 -4.32 7.20 -20.02
N LEU A 107 -3.13 7.57 -19.57
CA LEU A 107 -2.85 8.82 -18.87
C LEU A 107 -2.72 10.00 -19.84
N GLN A 108 -3.29 11.15 -19.46
CA GLN A 108 -3.27 12.38 -20.24
C GLN A 108 -2.63 13.53 -19.45
N ILE A 109 -2.13 14.54 -20.17
CA ILE A 109 -1.66 15.78 -19.55
C ILE A 109 -2.83 16.44 -18.82
N GLY A 110 -2.60 16.89 -17.59
CA GLY A 110 -3.60 17.49 -16.71
C GLY A 110 -4.29 16.50 -15.78
N ASP A 111 -4.18 15.19 -16.02
CA ASP A 111 -4.74 14.18 -15.13
C ASP A 111 -4.16 14.31 -13.72
N ARG A 112 -5.03 14.29 -12.71
CA ARG A 112 -4.61 14.25 -11.31
C ARG A 112 -4.36 12.80 -10.90
N ILE A 113 -3.18 12.53 -10.34
CA ILE A 113 -2.78 11.18 -9.95
C ILE A 113 -2.27 11.12 -8.52
N ALA A 114 -2.32 9.93 -7.95
CA ALA A 114 -1.49 9.53 -6.82
C ALA A 114 -0.45 8.51 -7.28
N SER A 115 0.80 8.66 -6.86
CA SER A 115 1.83 7.65 -7.12
C SER A 115 1.56 6.42 -6.26
N LEU A 116 1.62 5.22 -6.85
CA LEU A 116 1.61 3.95 -6.11
C LEU A 116 3.03 3.37 -5.97
N VAL A 117 4.02 4.21 -6.24
CA VAL A 117 5.44 3.97 -6.00
C VAL A 117 5.96 4.93 -4.96
N SER A 118 6.97 4.48 -4.21
CA SER A 118 7.53 5.23 -3.11
C SER A 118 8.36 6.43 -3.59
N LEU A 119 8.25 7.53 -2.84
CA LEU A 119 9.12 8.69 -2.98
C LEU A 119 10.60 8.33 -2.79
N SER A 120 10.92 7.21 -2.14
CA SER A 120 12.30 6.77 -1.91
C SER A 120 13.02 6.27 -3.17
N LEU A 121 12.32 6.16 -4.30
CA LEU A 121 12.89 5.91 -5.63
C LEU A 121 12.52 6.97 -6.67
N THR A 122 11.67 7.93 -6.31
CA THR A 122 11.07 8.89 -7.25
C THR A 122 11.94 10.15 -7.30
N PRO A 123 12.52 10.51 -8.46
CA PRO A 123 13.21 11.78 -8.61
C PRO A 123 12.28 12.93 -8.24
N LEU A 124 12.69 13.74 -7.27
CA LEU A 124 11.87 14.81 -6.70
C LEU A 124 12.70 16.07 -6.60
N LYS A 125 12.13 17.20 -7.02
CA LYS A 125 12.67 18.53 -6.81
C LYS A 125 11.59 19.38 -6.15
N ILE A 126 11.90 19.91 -4.98
CA ILE A 126 11.03 20.83 -4.24
C ILE A 126 11.59 22.24 -4.44
N GLU A 127 10.77 23.15 -4.92
CA GLU A 127 11.10 24.58 -4.99
C GLU A 127 10.76 25.25 -3.67
N LYS A 128 9.58 24.93 -3.11
CA LYS A 128 9.11 25.48 -1.84
C LYS A 128 8.17 24.50 -1.13
N ILE A 129 8.23 24.47 0.21
CA ILE A 129 7.19 23.88 1.05
C ILE A 129 6.22 24.99 1.46
N LEU A 130 4.94 24.82 1.15
CA LEU A 130 3.89 25.78 1.46
C LEU A 130 3.36 25.54 2.88
N GLU A 131 2.96 24.31 3.19
CA GLU A 131 2.36 23.93 4.46
C GLU A 131 2.72 22.49 4.84
N ILE A 132 2.74 22.19 6.15
CA ILE A 132 2.79 20.83 6.67
C ILE A 132 1.56 20.64 7.54
N ASN A 133 0.78 19.59 7.27
CA ASN A 133 -0.30 19.12 8.11
C ASN A 133 0.15 17.85 8.86
N PRO A 134 0.51 17.96 10.15
CA PRO A 134 1.06 16.86 10.93
C PRO A 134 0.05 15.78 11.32
N ASP A 135 -1.25 16.05 11.22
CA ASP A 135 -2.29 15.10 11.64
C ASP A 135 -2.54 14.01 10.58
N ILE A 136 -2.16 14.30 9.33
CA ILE A 136 -2.32 13.42 8.17
C ILE A 136 -1.01 13.21 7.40
N ASP A 137 0.13 13.51 8.04
CA ASP A 137 1.50 13.35 7.51
C ASP A 137 1.69 13.96 6.10
N ARG A 138 1.03 15.09 5.83
CA ARG A 138 0.96 15.71 4.50
C ARG A 138 1.83 16.97 4.43
N VAL A 139 2.55 17.11 3.33
CA VAL A 139 3.38 18.28 3.03
C VAL A 139 2.92 18.85 1.69
N GLU A 140 2.42 20.08 1.69
CA GLU A 140 2.05 20.81 0.48
C GLU A 140 3.29 21.51 -0.09
N ILE A 141 3.53 21.31 -1.38
CA ILE A 141 4.75 21.80 -2.03
C ILE A 141 4.47 22.48 -3.37
N GLU A 142 5.39 23.34 -3.77
CA GLU A 142 5.64 23.67 -5.16
C GLU A 142 6.85 22.84 -5.59
N GLY A 143 6.66 21.91 -6.52
CA GLY A 143 7.73 21.01 -6.93
C GLY A 143 7.36 20.10 -8.09
N LYS A 144 8.35 19.35 -8.56
CA LYS A 144 8.19 18.42 -9.68
C LYS A 144 8.79 17.06 -9.35
N ALA A 145 8.19 16.03 -9.93
CA ALA A 145 8.67 14.67 -9.82
C ALA A 145 8.64 13.94 -11.16
N ILE A 146 9.42 12.87 -11.27
CA ILE A 146 9.45 11.98 -12.43
C ILE A 146 8.93 10.61 -12.04
N LEU A 147 7.93 10.09 -12.75
CA LEU A 147 7.58 8.67 -12.71
C LEU A 147 8.25 7.95 -13.88
N PHE A 148 8.86 6.80 -13.58
CA PHE A 148 9.44 5.93 -14.59
C PHE A 148 8.36 5.12 -15.33
N GLU A 149 8.72 4.53 -16.47
CA GLU A 149 7.87 3.61 -17.22
C GLU A 149 7.31 2.47 -16.37
N SER A 150 8.09 1.91 -15.43
CA SER A 150 7.59 0.88 -14.50
C SER A 150 6.81 1.45 -13.30
N GLY A 151 6.70 2.77 -13.19
CA GLY A 151 6.07 3.47 -12.08
C GLY A 151 4.56 3.31 -12.13
N ILE A 152 3.97 2.75 -11.08
CA ILE A 152 2.53 2.58 -10.96
C ILE A 152 1.94 3.86 -10.36
N TYR A 153 0.78 4.26 -10.89
CA TYR A 153 -0.01 5.39 -10.42
C TYR A 153 -1.50 5.05 -10.52
N ALA A 154 -2.31 5.81 -9.82
CA ALA A 154 -3.76 5.81 -9.97
C ALA A 154 -4.24 7.22 -10.32
N LYS A 155 -5.15 7.33 -11.30
CA LYS A 155 -5.89 8.58 -11.49
C LYS A 155 -6.79 8.78 -10.28
N LEU A 156 -6.70 9.97 -9.67
CA LEU A 156 -7.60 10.33 -8.58
C LEU A 156 -9.00 10.56 -9.14
N PRO A 157 -10.03 9.95 -8.55
CA PRO A 157 -11.38 10.10 -9.06
C PRO A 157 -11.94 11.48 -8.68
N GLY A 158 -12.81 12.03 -9.53
CA GLY A 158 -13.39 13.36 -9.34
C GLY A 158 -14.56 13.41 -8.36
N ASP A 159 -15.03 12.25 -7.90
CA ASP A 159 -16.21 12.07 -7.04
C ASP A 159 -15.86 11.77 -5.57
N MET A 160 -14.59 11.87 -5.18
CA MET A 160 -14.14 11.59 -3.81
C MET A 160 -13.00 12.50 -3.36
N GLU A 161 -12.93 12.74 -2.05
CA GLU A 161 -11.82 13.46 -1.42
C GLU A 161 -10.48 12.72 -1.61
N ALA A 162 -9.41 13.47 -1.92
CA ALA A 162 -8.09 12.89 -2.17
C ALA A 162 -7.57 12.09 -0.95
N THR A 163 -7.87 12.53 0.28
CA THR A 163 -7.51 11.80 1.51
C THR A 163 -8.17 10.42 1.57
N LEU A 164 -9.43 10.33 1.14
CA LEU A 164 -10.15 9.06 1.10
C LEU A 164 -9.62 8.15 -0.02
N ALA A 165 -9.35 8.71 -1.19
CA ALA A 165 -8.73 7.99 -2.31
C ALA A 165 -7.39 7.38 -1.90
N LEU A 166 -6.52 8.18 -1.27
CA LEU A 166 -5.22 7.72 -0.78
C LEU A 166 -5.35 6.61 0.26
N ALA A 167 -6.30 6.76 1.20
CA ALA A 167 -6.52 5.73 2.22
C ALA A 167 -6.93 4.37 1.61
N ALA A 168 -7.61 4.37 0.46
CA ALA A 168 -7.93 3.16 -0.29
C ALA A 168 -6.73 2.66 -1.11
N LEU A 169 -6.00 3.57 -1.75
CA LEU A 169 -4.84 3.26 -2.60
C LEU A 169 -3.67 2.66 -1.82
N ASP A 170 -3.43 3.11 -0.58
CA ASP A 170 -2.39 2.60 0.32
C ASP A 170 -2.50 1.09 0.56
N VAL A 171 -3.73 0.57 0.55
CA VAL A 171 -4.01 -0.86 0.77
C VAL A 171 -4.51 -1.58 -0.47
N ALA A 172 -4.51 -0.94 -1.65
CA ALA A 172 -5.14 -1.46 -2.87
C ALA A 172 -4.49 -2.76 -3.38
N GLY A 173 -3.24 -3.03 -3.00
CA GLY A 173 -2.58 -4.30 -3.30
C GLY A 173 -3.32 -5.50 -2.70
N ALA A 174 -3.91 -5.37 -1.51
CA ALA A 174 -4.62 -6.45 -0.84
C ALA A 174 -5.84 -6.95 -1.64
N PRO A 175 -6.86 -6.13 -1.96
CA PRO A 175 -8.00 -6.56 -2.76
C PRO A 175 -7.60 -6.93 -4.20
N ALA A 176 -6.54 -6.35 -4.76
CA ALA A 176 -6.04 -6.76 -6.07
C ALA A 176 -5.55 -8.22 -6.06
N GLN A 177 -4.86 -8.65 -5.00
CA GLN A 177 -4.47 -10.05 -4.85
C GLN A 177 -5.68 -10.96 -4.58
N VAL A 178 -6.67 -10.51 -3.80
CA VAL A 178 -7.93 -11.25 -3.63
C VAL A 178 -8.59 -11.54 -4.97
N LYS A 179 -8.65 -10.56 -5.88
CA LYS A 179 -9.19 -10.74 -7.24
C LYS A 179 -8.47 -11.83 -8.04
N ASN A 180 -7.16 -12.01 -7.82
CA ASN A 180 -6.36 -13.00 -8.54
C ASN A 180 -6.39 -14.39 -7.90
N LEU A 181 -6.55 -14.44 -6.57
CA LEU A 181 -6.46 -15.69 -5.80
C LEU A 181 -7.82 -16.38 -5.62
N VAL A 182 -8.90 -15.60 -5.46
CA VAL A 182 -10.24 -16.12 -5.14
C VAL A 182 -11.01 -16.46 -6.40
N ASN A 183 -11.54 -17.68 -6.44
CA ASN A 183 -12.38 -18.20 -7.51
C ASN A 183 -13.84 -18.33 -7.08
N GLU A 184 -14.73 -18.48 -8.06
CA GLU A 184 -16.14 -18.74 -7.80
C GLU A 184 -16.31 -20.06 -7.02
N GLY A 185 -17.07 -20.03 -5.93
CA GLY A 185 -17.31 -21.19 -5.06
C GLY A 185 -16.41 -21.27 -3.83
N ASP A 186 -15.30 -20.53 -3.80
CA ASP A 186 -14.35 -20.57 -2.69
C ASP A 186 -15.00 -20.14 -1.36
N LYS A 187 -14.54 -20.77 -0.27
CA LYS A 187 -14.76 -20.35 1.10
C LYS A 187 -13.55 -19.55 1.55
N VAL A 188 -13.76 -18.29 1.93
CA VAL A 188 -12.70 -17.34 2.22
C VAL A 188 -12.83 -16.83 3.65
N LEU A 189 -11.77 -16.97 4.45
CA LEU A 189 -11.63 -16.33 5.76
C LEU A 189 -10.83 -15.03 5.63
N ILE A 190 -11.29 -13.95 6.24
CA ILE A 190 -10.57 -12.67 6.27
C ILE A 190 -10.31 -12.27 7.71
N LEU A 191 -9.04 -12.29 8.11
CA LEU A 191 -8.58 -11.86 9.43
C LEU A 191 -8.30 -10.36 9.43
N GLY A 192 -8.85 -9.64 10.41
CA GLY A 192 -8.79 -8.18 10.42
C GLY A 192 -9.77 -7.52 9.44
N ALA A 193 -10.90 -8.17 9.14
CA ALA A 193 -11.89 -7.72 8.17
C ALA A 193 -12.50 -6.33 8.47
N THR A 194 -12.36 -5.84 9.70
CA THR A 194 -12.85 -4.51 10.12
C THR A 194 -11.86 -3.36 9.85
N GLY A 195 -10.64 -3.68 9.40
CA GLY A 195 -9.63 -2.70 8.99
C GLY A 195 -9.81 -2.28 7.52
N LYS A 196 -9.07 -1.26 7.07
CA LYS A 196 -9.18 -0.73 5.69
C LYS A 196 -8.95 -1.82 4.63
N SER A 197 -7.81 -2.50 4.72
CA SER A 197 -7.46 -3.62 3.82
C SER A 197 -8.46 -4.77 3.93
N GLY A 198 -8.79 -5.19 5.14
CA GLY A 198 -9.75 -6.27 5.39
C GLY A 198 -11.15 -6.01 4.83
N LEU A 199 -11.64 -4.77 4.93
CA LEU A 199 -12.94 -4.38 4.39
C LEU A 199 -12.95 -4.42 2.86
N MET A 200 -11.89 -3.89 2.23
CA MET A 200 -11.73 -3.95 0.77
C MET A 200 -11.55 -5.39 0.26
N CYS A 201 -10.79 -6.21 0.99
CA CYS A 201 -10.66 -7.64 0.71
C CYS A 201 -12.02 -8.35 0.84
N SER A 202 -12.84 -8.00 1.83
CA SER A 202 -14.18 -8.58 2.02
C SER A 202 -15.10 -8.25 0.86
N TYR A 203 -15.11 -6.98 0.44
CA TYR A 203 -15.86 -6.55 -0.74
C TYR A 203 -15.43 -7.29 -2.00
N MET A 204 -14.12 -7.35 -2.28
CA MET A 204 -13.62 -8.03 -3.47
C MET A 204 -13.88 -9.54 -3.41
N ALA A 205 -13.64 -10.18 -2.27
CA ALA A 205 -13.88 -11.60 -2.08
C ALA A 205 -15.35 -11.93 -2.33
N LYS A 206 -16.30 -11.15 -1.78
CA LYS A 206 -17.73 -11.35 -1.99
C LYS A 206 -18.09 -11.32 -3.48
N LYS A 207 -17.47 -10.42 -4.24
CA LYS A 207 -17.65 -10.34 -5.70
C LYS A 207 -17.08 -11.56 -6.43
N MET A 208 -15.93 -12.08 -6.00
CA MET A 208 -15.24 -13.19 -6.68
C MET A 208 -15.86 -14.56 -6.37
N VAL A 209 -16.24 -14.80 -5.12
CA VAL A 209 -16.77 -16.11 -4.69
C VAL A 209 -18.13 -16.45 -5.30
N GLY A 210 -18.87 -15.44 -5.78
CA GLY A 210 -20.19 -15.60 -6.37
C GLY A 210 -21.23 -16.21 -5.41
N ASN A 211 -22.33 -16.72 -5.96
CA ASN A 211 -23.46 -17.25 -5.17
C ASN A 211 -23.17 -18.59 -4.48
N ARG A 212 -22.11 -19.30 -4.91
CA ARG A 212 -21.77 -20.64 -4.41
C ARG A 212 -20.71 -20.62 -3.32
N GLY A 213 -19.92 -19.54 -3.23
CA GLY A 213 -18.87 -19.44 -2.23
C GLY A 213 -19.34 -18.76 -0.95
N LYS A 214 -18.38 -18.42 -0.08
CA LYS A 214 -18.68 -17.82 1.23
C LYS A 214 -17.51 -16.95 1.67
N VAL A 215 -17.82 -15.82 2.29
CA VAL A 215 -16.83 -14.92 2.91
C VAL A 215 -17.13 -14.84 4.39
N ILE A 216 -16.15 -15.20 5.20
CA ILE A 216 -16.20 -15.18 6.66
C ILE A 216 -15.25 -14.07 7.13
N GLY A 217 -15.80 -13.02 7.72
CA GLY A 217 -15.03 -11.91 8.25
C GLY A 217 -14.79 -12.05 9.75
N GLN A 218 -13.56 -11.85 10.20
CA GLN A 218 -13.22 -11.82 11.62
C GLN A 218 -13.26 -10.39 12.18
N ALA A 219 -13.88 -10.25 13.35
CA ALA A 219 -13.91 -9.03 14.15
C ALA A 219 -13.44 -9.31 15.59
N ARG A 220 -12.80 -8.31 16.23
CA ARG A 220 -12.26 -8.44 17.60
C ARG A 220 -13.28 -8.25 18.72
N SER A 221 -14.43 -7.64 18.44
CA SER A 221 -15.44 -7.31 19.45
C SER A 221 -16.84 -7.24 18.84
N GLY A 222 -17.88 -7.24 19.69
CA GLY A 222 -19.29 -7.12 19.28
C GLY A 222 -19.55 -5.90 18.38
N THR A 223 -19.17 -4.71 18.84
CA THR A 223 -19.33 -3.46 18.07
C THR A 223 -18.66 -3.50 16.71
N ARG A 224 -17.47 -4.10 16.61
CA ARG A 224 -16.74 -4.24 15.35
C ARG A 224 -17.40 -5.28 14.42
N ALA A 225 -18.00 -6.32 14.99
CA ALA A 225 -18.75 -7.32 14.25
C ALA A 225 -20.07 -6.77 13.70
N GLU A 226 -20.78 -5.94 14.48
CA GLU A 226 -21.98 -5.23 14.03
C GLU A 226 -21.67 -4.33 12.83
N PHE A 227 -20.66 -3.47 12.95
CA PHE A 227 -20.17 -2.66 11.83
C PHE A 227 -19.87 -3.51 10.57
N LEU A 228 -19.17 -4.64 10.73
CA LEU A 228 -18.85 -5.49 9.59
C LEU A 228 -20.09 -6.13 8.96
N ARG A 229 -21.09 -6.51 9.76
CA ARG A 229 -22.38 -7.03 9.25
C ARG A 229 -23.15 -5.97 8.47
N GLU A 230 -23.17 -4.72 8.95
CA GLU A 230 -23.84 -3.59 8.28
C GLU A 230 -23.28 -3.31 6.88
N THR A 231 -22.00 -3.60 6.64
CA THR A 231 -21.40 -3.43 5.30
C THR A 231 -21.91 -4.45 4.29
N GLU A 232 -22.49 -5.55 4.77
CA GLU A 232 -22.90 -6.72 3.98
C GLU A 232 -21.76 -7.36 3.15
N PHE A 233 -20.50 -6.99 3.34
CA PHE A 233 -19.39 -7.53 2.54
C PHE A 233 -18.99 -8.96 2.93
N CYS A 234 -19.44 -9.44 4.09
CA CYS A 234 -19.24 -10.81 4.54
C CYS A 234 -20.58 -11.56 4.56
N HIS A 235 -20.54 -12.85 4.23
CA HIS A 235 -21.70 -13.73 4.39
C HIS A 235 -21.88 -14.13 5.86
N GLU A 236 -20.76 -14.28 6.58
CA GLU A 236 -20.72 -14.59 8.00
C GLU A 236 -19.69 -13.72 8.71
N VAL A 237 -19.97 -13.36 9.97
CA VAL A 237 -19.04 -12.59 10.81
C VAL A 237 -18.80 -13.32 12.12
N ILE A 238 -17.53 -13.67 12.35
CA ILE A 238 -17.09 -14.30 13.59
C ILE A 238 -16.44 -13.28 14.53
N ILE A 239 -16.72 -13.42 15.83
CA ILE A 239 -15.96 -12.75 16.88
C ILE A 239 -14.98 -13.77 17.43
N ALA A 240 -13.70 -13.53 17.20
CA ALA A 240 -12.64 -14.45 17.58
C ALA A 240 -11.36 -13.68 17.96
N ASP A 241 -10.62 -14.23 18.93
CA ASP A 241 -9.30 -13.74 19.31
C ASP A 241 -8.25 -14.31 18.35
N VAL A 242 -7.64 -13.43 17.56
CA VAL A 242 -6.66 -13.81 16.53
C VAL A 242 -5.32 -14.25 17.12
N LEU A 243 -5.07 -14.02 18.41
CA LEU A 243 -3.91 -14.55 19.12
C LEU A 243 -4.17 -15.96 19.69
N ASN A 244 -5.38 -16.48 19.53
CA ASN A 244 -5.77 -17.84 19.87
C ASN A 244 -6.14 -18.62 18.60
N PRO A 245 -5.19 -19.37 17.99
CA PRO A 245 -5.42 -20.08 16.73
C PRO A 245 -6.58 -21.07 16.79
N ILE A 246 -6.74 -21.78 17.91
CA ILE A 246 -7.84 -22.75 18.11
C ILE A 246 -9.19 -22.05 18.16
N ASN A 247 -9.27 -20.88 18.80
CA ASN A 247 -10.50 -20.10 18.83
C ASN A 247 -10.94 -19.69 17.42
N VAL A 248 -10.02 -19.24 16.58
CA VAL A 248 -10.34 -18.87 15.18
C VAL A 248 -10.72 -20.10 14.36
N LEU A 249 -10.02 -21.23 14.52
CA LEU A 249 -10.36 -22.49 13.88
C LEU A 249 -11.80 -22.89 14.20
N GLU A 250 -12.13 -23.07 15.48
CA GLU A 250 -13.46 -23.51 15.91
C GLU A 250 -14.58 -22.58 15.43
N LYS A 251 -14.36 -21.26 15.51
CA LYS A 251 -15.34 -20.26 15.04
C LYS A 251 -15.51 -20.30 13.52
N THR A 252 -14.42 -20.49 12.79
CA THR A 252 -14.44 -20.59 11.33
C THR A 252 -15.15 -21.85 10.88
N LEU A 253 -14.80 -23.02 11.44
CA LEU A 253 -15.47 -24.28 11.14
C LEU A 253 -16.96 -24.17 11.43
N LYS A 254 -17.35 -23.61 12.59
CA LYS A 254 -18.76 -23.40 12.93
C LYS A 254 -19.49 -22.52 11.90
N ALA A 255 -18.86 -21.43 11.45
CA ALA A 255 -19.43 -20.55 10.41
C ALA A 255 -19.44 -21.19 9.00
N ASN A 256 -18.63 -22.23 8.79
CA ASN A 256 -18.47 -22.92 7.52
C ASN A 256 -19.02 -24.36 7.52
N GLY A 257 -19.98 -24.66 8.39
CA GLY A 257 -20.67 -25.96 8.41
C GLY A 257 -19.76 -27.13 8.78
N GLY A 258 -18.76 -26.89 9.63
CA GLY A 258 -17.78 -27.87 10.09
C GLY A 258 -16.56 -28.07 9.19
N ASN A 259 -16.47 -27.35 8.06
CA ASN A 259 -15.39 -27.51 7.09
C ASN A 259 -14.39 -26.36 7.13
N GLU A 260 -13.14 -26.66 6.82
CA GLU A 260 -12.08 -25.66 6.61
C GLU A 260 -12.38 -24.77 5.39
N VAL A 261 -11.71 -23.62 5.32
CA VAL A 261 -11.84 -22.69 4.19
C VAL A 261 -10.81 -23.00 3.10
N ASP A 262 -11.09 -22.58 1.87
CA ASP A 262 -10.16 -22.72 0.74
C ASP A 262 -9.00 -21.72 0.86
N ILE A 263 -9.31 -20.50 1.32
CA ILE A 263 -8.38 -19.39 1.37
C ILE A 263 -8.53 -18.62 2.68
N SER A 264 -7.40 -18.28 3.31
CA SER A 264 -7.34 -17.32 4.41
C SER A 264 -6.53 -16.09 3.99
N ILE A 265 -7.06 -14.91 4.26
CA ILE A 265 -6.43 -13.61 3.97
C ILE A 265 -6.17 -12.91 5.30
N ASN A 266 -4.90 -12.71 5.62
CA ASN A 266 -4.48 -12.02 6.82
C ASN A 266 -4.17 -10.54 6.55
N CYS A 267 -5.03 -9.67 7.05
CA CYS A 267 -4.90 -8.21 7.00
C CYS A 267 -4.53 -7.58 8.35
N LEU A 268 -4.10 -8.36 9.34
CA LEU A 268 -3.80 -7.89 10.69
C LEU A 268 -2.44 -7.21 10.77
N SER A 269 -2.37 -6.00 11.33
CA SER A 269 -1.12 -5.27 11.58
C SER A 269 -0.46 -5.63 12.92
N ILE A 270 -0.65 -6.86 13.40
CA ILE A 270 -0.10 -7.35 14.68
C ILE A 270 0.66 -8.67 14.49
N PRO A 271 1.71 -8.93 15.29
CA PRO A 271 2.47 -10.19 15.21
C PRO A 271 1.67 -11.39 15.76
N ASN A 272 2.20 -12.60 15.55
CA ASN A 272 1.68 -13.86 16.10
C ASN A 272 0.28 -14.26 15.57
N SER A 273 0.00 -13.99 14.31
CA SER A 273 -1.25 -14.37 13.65
C SER A 273 -1.06 -15.41 12.55
N GLU A 274 0.13 -15.98 12.41
CA GLU A 274 0.49 -16.93 11.36
C GLU A 274 -0.30 -18.24 11.48
N LEU A 275 -0.20 -18.94 12.62
CA LEU A 275 -0.92 -20.20 12.85
C LEU A 275 -2.44 -20.01 12.81
N THR A 276 -2.93 -18.88 13.33
CA THR A 276 -4.34 -18.48 13.23
C THR A 276 -4.81 -18.35 11.78
N SER A 277 -3.92 -17.98 10.87
CA SER A 277 -4.23 -17.86 9.44
C SER A 277 -4.20 -19.20 8.74
N ILE A 278 -3.36 -20.13 9.19
CA ILE A 278 -3.10 -21.42 8.53
C ILE A 278 -4.10 -22.49 8.99
N LEU A 279 -4.30 -22.67 10.30
CA LEU A 279 -5.12 -23.77 10.84
C LEU A 279 -6.54 -23.88 10.24
N PRO A 280 -7.27 -22.78 9.96
CA PRO A 280 -8.63 -22.89 9.42
C PRO A 280 -8.68 -23.24 7.93
N VAL A 281 -7.54 -23.38 7.25
CA VAL A 281 -7.43 -23.60 5.81
C VAL A 281 -7.22 -25.07 5.52
N ARG A 282 -7.95 -25.60 4.53
CA ARG A 282 -7.86 -27.02 4.15
C ARG A 282 -6.48 -27.38 3.59
N ASP A 283 -6.20 -28.69 3.52
CA ASP A 283 -5.04 -29.19 2.77
C ASP A 283 -5.02 -28.61 1.34
N LYS A 284 -3.83 -28.17 0.93
CA LYS A 284 -3.55 -27.47 -0.35
C LYS A 284 -4.39 -26.20 -0.56
N GLY A 285 -4.94 -25.60 0.49
CA GLY A 285 -5.53 -24.27 0.45
C GLY A 285 -4.46 -23.17 0.42
N ILE A 286 -4.92 -21.92 0.39
CA ILE A 286 -4.03 -20.75 0.25
C ILE A 286 -4.11 -19.89 1.51
N VAL A 287 -2.95 -19.50 2.04
CA VAL A 287 -2.84 -18.47 3.09
C VAL A 287 -2.11 -17.27 2.50
N TYR A 288 -2.79 -16.13 2.43
CA TYR A 288 -2.23 -14.88 1.93
C TYR A 288 -1.99 -13.90 3.07
N PHE A 289 -0.71 -13.57 3.30
CA PHE A 289 -0.28 -12.58 4.28
C PHE A 289 -0.04 -11.23 3.61
N PHE A 290 -0.93 -10.26 3.83
CA PHE A 290 -0.76 -8.89 3.33
C PHE A 290 0.13 -8.04 4.26
N SER A 291 0.08 -8.31 5.55
CA SER A 291 0.73 -7.49 6.57
C SER A 291 2.22 -7.73 6.71
N MET A 292 2.99 -6.64 6.88
CA MET A 292 4.41 -6.69 7.21
C MET A 292 4.70 -7.16 8.65
N ALA A 293 3.67 -7.30 9.50
CA ALA A 293 3.83 -7.85 10.85
C ALA A 293 4.07 -9.38 10.86
N THR A 294 3.93 -10.03 9.71
CA THR A 294 4.07 -11.47 9.52
C THR A 294 5.53 -11.90 9.60
N SER A 295 5.81 -12.95 10.38
CA SER A 295 7.10 -13.64 10.37
C SER A 295 7.07 -14.83 9.42
N PHE A 296 7.88 -14.78 8.36
CA PHE A 296 8.06 -15.92 7.45
C PHE A 296 8.46 -17.20 8.20
N THR A 297 9.39 -17.10 9.16
CA THR A 297 9.84 -18.25 9.96
C THR A 297 8.69 -18.90 10.74
N LYS A 298 7.81 -18.11 11.37
CA LYS A 298 6.66 -18.64 12.10
C LYS A 298 5.62 -19.28 11.17
N ALA A 299 5.37 -18.66 10.02
CA ALA A 299 4.46 -19.21 9.03
C ALA A 299 4.97 -20.54 8.46
N ALA A 300 6.25 -20.61 8.09
CA ALA A 300 6.86 -21.82 7.52
C ALA A 300 6.89 -22.97 8.53
N LEU A 301 7.42 -22.76 9.73
CA LEU A 301 7.45 -23.80 10.79
C LEU A 301 6.04 -24.21 11.22
N GLY A 302 5.13 -23.24 11.30
CA GLY A 302 3.75 -23.48 11.67
C GLY A 302 3.00 -24.33 10.65
N ALA A 303 3.21 -24.08 9.35
CA ALA A 303 2.59 -24.86 8.28
C ALA A 303 3.20 -26.27 8.11
N GLU A 304 4.50 -26.45 8.42
CA GLU A 304 5.13 -27.77 8.38
C GLU A 304 4.71 -28.66 9.56
N GLY A 305 4.43 -28.05 10.71
CA GLY A 305 4.14 -28.77 11.96
C GLY A 305 2.71 -29.26 12.13
N ILE A 306 1.81 -29.00 11.19
CA ILE A 306 0.37 -29.33 11.22
C ILE A 306 -0.05 -30.07 9.95
#